data_AF-A0A679FC46-F1
#
_entry.id   AF-A0A679FC46-F1
#
_cell.length_a   1.000
_cell.length_b   1.000
_cell.length_c   1.000
_cell.angle_alpha   90.00
_cell.angle_beta   90.00
_cell.angle_gamma   90.00
#
_symmetry.space_group_name_H-M   'P 1'
#
loop_
_entity.id
_entity.type
_entity.pdbx_description
1 polymer ?
#
loop_
_entity_poly.entity_id
_entity_poly.type
_entity_poly.pdbx_seq_one_letter_code
_entity_poly.pdbx_strand_id
1 'polypeptide(L)'
;MRYRSIAISVCALALSALLIRQGLILLEAERVVDQFDKHTEATAHSEPEASRLHADEELLAELAAFRDMDGVATRMLDLRATLLGNSGDDDRFSGGLVDLLDRVPTSGKAWMELAKLRWRQGAPLERTLEALEMSKVTAPHEARIIESRVLFSSVIWEFLPPEGKRAVISQLIELNGRIDERIRRRLVVVLGTKPEATREAIINDLRMRGAAGSAWIRAIGLGL
;
A
#
# COMPACT_ATOMS: atom_id res chain seq x y z
N MET A 1 -2.23 37.41 30.59
CA MET A 1 -2.67 37.24 29.19
C MET A 1 -1.53 37.25 28.17
N ARG A 2 -0.48 38.08 28.30
CA ARG A 2 0.64 38.14 27.32
C ARG A 2 1.39 36.83 27.07
N TYR A 3 1.59 35.99 28.09
CA TYR A 3 2.30 34.70 27.95
C TYR A 3 1.57 33.65 27.09
N ARG A 4 0.23 33.67 27.04
CA ARG A 4 -0.54 32.72 26.20
C ARG A 4 -0.43 33.07 24.72
N SER A 5 -0.36 34.36 24.38
CA SER A 5 -0.18 34.82 23.00
C SER A 5 1.21 34.48 22.46
N ILE A 6 2.26 34.53 23.30
CA ILE A 6 3.62 34.19 22.90
C ILE A 6 3.74 32.67 22.64
N ALA A 7 3.17 31.83 23.50
CA ALA A 7 3.19 30.38 23.32
C ALA A 7 2.48 29.93 22.03
N ILE A 8 1.33 30.53 21.70
CA ILE A 8 0.59 30.24 20.46
C ILE A 8 1.42 30.64 19.23
N SER A 9 2.07 31.81 19.25
CA SER A 9 2.92 32.25 18.15
C SER A 9 4.16 31.36 17.96
N VAL A 10 4.79 30.89 19.04
CA VAL A 10 5.93 29.97 18.97
C VAL A 10 5.52 28.61 18.41
N CYS A 11 4.38 28.07 18.84
CA CYS A 11 3.84 26.82 18.28
C CYS A 11 3.48 26.97 16.79
N ALA A 12 2.88 28.09 16.39
CA ALA A 12 2.53 28.36 14.99
C ALA A 12 3.77 28.53 14.10
N LEU A 13 4.84 29.14 14.61
CA LEU A 13 6.12 29.24 13.92
C LEU A 13 6.83 27.87 13.82
N ALA A 14 6.79 27.06 14.88
CA ALA A 14 7.34 25.71 14.86
C ALA A 14 6.58 24.80 13.87
N LEU A 15 5.25 24.87 13.84
CA LEU A 15 4.42 24.17 12.85
C LEU A 15 4.70 24.64 11.44
N SER A 16 4.78 25.95 11.21
CA SER A 16 5.14 26.52 9.89
C SER A 16 6.53 26.07 9.44
N ALA A 17 7.52 26.07 10.33
CA ALA A 17 8.86 25.58 10.03
C ALA A 17 8.89 24.08 9.74
N LEU A 18 8.08 23.29 10.46
CA LEU A 18 7.93 21.86 10.24
C LEU A 18 7.29 21.58 8.87
N LEU A 19 6.26 22.35 8.50
CA LEU A 19 5.58 22.24 7.20
C LEU A 19 6.48 22.68 6.04
N ILE A 20 7.26 23.75 6.22
CA ILE A 20 8.25 24.20 5.21
C ILE A 20 9.35 23.15 5.04
N ARG A 21 9.85 22.58 6.15
CA ARG A 21 10.84 21.50 6.12
C ARG A 21 10.27 20.26 5.42
N GLN A 22 9.04 19.87 5.73
CA GLN A 22 8.34 18.79 5.03
C GLN A 22 8.17 19.11 3.55
N GLY A 23 7.82 20.36 3.20
CA GLY A 23 7.71 20.80 1.80
C GLY A 23 9.03 20.73 1.03
N LEU A 24 10.15 21.08 1.65
CA LEU A 24 11.48 20.97 1.05
C LEU A 24 11.89 19.51 0.86
N ILE A 25 11.68 18.67 1.87
CA ILE A 25 11.93 17.22 1.79
C ILE A 25 11.07 16.59 0.68
N LEU A 26 9.81 17.02 0.54
CA LEU A 26 8.91 16.56 -0.52
C LEU A 26 9.39 16.98 -1.91
N LEU A 27 9.92 18.21 -2.06
CA LEU A 27 10.43 18.73 -3.32
C LEU A 27 11.73 18.04 -3.76
N GLU A 28 12.58 17.68 -2.79
CA GLU A 28 13.80 16.91 -3.04
C GLU A 28 13.48 15.47 -3.43
N ALA A 29 12.54 14.82 -2.72
CA ALA A 29 12.03 13.51 -3.10
C ALA A 29 11.34 13.52 -4.48
N GLU A 30 10.62 14.58 -4.84
CA GLU A 30 9.97 14.72 -6.16
C GLU A 30 11.00 14.87 -7.29
N ARG A 31 12.10 15.58 -7.06
CA ARG A 31 13.21 15.63 -8.02
C ARG A 31 13.85 14.27 -8.23
N VAL A 32 14.06 13.50 -7.15
CA VAL A 32 14.63 12.15 -7.22
C VAL A 32 13.69 11.23 -8.02
N VAL A 33 12.38 11.29 -7.77
CA VAL A 33 11.38 10.53 -8.54
C VAL A 33 11.34 10.94 -10.02
N ASP A 34 11.35 12.25 -10.34
CA ASP A 34 11.33 12.75 -11.72
C ASP A 34 12.64 12.44 -12.49
N GLN A 35 13.77 12.44 -11.79
CA GLN A 35 15.06 12.00 -12.34
C GLN A 35 15.07 10.48 -12.60
N PHE A 36 14.42 9.71 -11.72
CA PHE A 36 14.27 8.27 -11.84
C PHE A 36 13.32 7.85 -12.97
N ASP A 37 12.17 8.53 -13.13
CA ASP A 37 11.24 8.30 -14.25
C ASP A 37 11.94 8.54 -15.59
N LYS A 38 12.73 9.63 -15.71
CA LYS A 38 13.56 9.88 -16.90
C LYS A 38 14.61 8.80 -17.14
N HIS A 39 15.21 8.27 -16.08
CA HIS A 39 16.24 7.24 -16.22
C HIS A 39 15.65 5.88 -16.60
N THR A 40 14.50 5.50 -16.02
CA THR A 40 13.79 4.25 -16.35
C THR A 40 13.16 4.26 -17.74
N GLU A 41 12.66 5.40 -18.21
CA GLU A 41 12.25 5.57 -19.62
C GLU A 41 13.45 5.39 -20.57
N ALA A 42 14.66 5.81 -20.16
CA ALA A 42 15.88 5.64 -20.94
C ALA A 42 16.42 4.19 -20.94
N THR A 43 16.27 3.43 -19.84
CA THR A 43 16.81 2.06 -19.68
C THR A 43 15.84 0.94 -20.09
N ALA A 44 14.56 1.26 -20.33
CA ALA A 44 13.57 0.33 -20.87
C ALA A 44 13.95 -0.24 -22.26
N HIS A 45 14.94 0.31 -22.95
CA HIS A 45 15.54 -0.26 -24.15
C HIS A 45 17.04 -0.53 -23.93
N SER A 46 17.37 -1.80 -23.69
CA SER A 46 18.69 -2.39 -24.02
C SER A 46 19.86 -2.21 -23.05
N GLU A 47 19.68 -2.12 -21.73
CA GLU A 47 20.84 -2.12 -20.81
C GLU A 47 21.28 -3.51 -20.28
N PRO A 48 22.61 -3.75 -20.19
CA PRO A 48 23.20 -4.99 -19.70
C PRO A 48 23.05 -5.17 -18.18
N GLU A 49 23.05 -6.43 -17.74
CA GLU A 49 22.79 -6.89 -16.36
C GLU A 49 23.70 -6.25 -15.28
N ALA A 50 24.95 -5.91 -15.63
CA ALA A 50 25.88 -5.23 -14.73
C ALA A 50 25.50 -3.76 -14.45
N SER A 51 24.91 -3.04 -15.41
CA SER A 51 24.38 -1.69 -15.18
C SER A 51 23.17 -1.71 -14.26
N ARG A 52 22.34 -2.76 -14.36
CA ARG A 52 21.17 -2.93 -13.48
C ARG A 52 21.58 -3.17 -12.03
N LEU A 53 22.58 -4.04 -11.79
CA LEU A 53 23.10 -4.31 -10.45
C LEU A 53 23.73 -3.06 -9.80
N HIS A 54 24.39 -2.21 -10.59
CA HIS A 54 24.95 -0.94 -10.08
C HIS A 54 23.85 0.06 -9.72
N ALA A 55 22.80 0.17 -10.56
CA ALA A 55 21.63 0.98 -10.27
C ALA A 55 20.89 0.51 -9.01
N ASP A 56 20.77 -0.80 -8.80
CA ASP A 56 20.14 -1.36 -7.59
C ASP A 56 20.94 -1.03 -6.32
N GLU A 57 22.29 -1.03 -6.37
CA GLU A 57 23.16 -0.66 -5.25
C GLU A 57 23.11 0.84 -4.92
N GLU A 58 23.11 1.71 -5.94
CA GLU A 58 22.98 3.16 -5.77
C GLU A 58 21.61 3.51 -5.16
N LEU A 59 20.56 2.81 -5.60
CA LEU A 59 19.20 3.00 -5.13
C LEU A 59 19.03 2.50 -3.69
N LEU A 60 19.64 1.37 -3.32
CA LEU A 60 19.71 0.92 -1.92
C LEU A 60 20.44 1.94 -1.03
N ALA A 61 21.50 2.58 -1.53
CA ALA A 61 22.21 3.63 -0.82
C ALA A 61 21.36 4.89 -0.64
N GLU A 62 20.60 5.30 -1.67
CA GLU A 62 19.62 6.39 -1.56
C GLU A 62 18.50 6.04 -0.58
N LEU A 63 17.98 4.81 -0.62
CA LEU A 63 16.96 4.39 0.34
C LEU A 63 17.49 4.45 1.79
N ALA A 64 18.75 4.03 1.99
CA ALA A 64 19.42 4.09 3.27
C ALA A 64 19.65 5.53 3.74
N ALA A 65 19.89 6.49 2.84
CA ALA A 65 20.03 7.90 3.16
C ALA A 65 18.72 8.51 3.70
N PHE A 66 17.57 8.00 3.23
CA PHE A 66 16.25 8.45 3.67
C PHE A 66 15.73 7.72 4.92
N ARG A 67 16.49 6.77 5.46
CA ARG A 67 16.10 5.93 6.59
C ARG A 67 15.74 6.72 7.85
N ASP A 68 16.38 7.87 8.07
CA ASP A 68 16.21 8.73 9.26
C ASP A 68 15.30 9.96 9.02
N MET A 69 14.59 10.02 7.88
CA MET A 69 13.77 11.19 7.52
C MET A 69 12.26 10.95 7.68
N ASP A 70 11.62 11.74 8.53
CA ASP A 70 10.18 11.68 8.77
C ASP A 70 9.36 11.99 7.50
N GLY A 71 8.34 11.17 7.21
CA GLY A 71 7.36 11.43 6.14
C GLY A 71 7.73 10.93 4.74
N VAL A 72 8.95 10.39 4.55
CA VAL A 72 9.48 9.96 3.24
C VAL A 72 8.93 8.59 2.79
N ALA A 73 8.40 7.81 3.73
CA ALA A 73 7.85 6.47 3.51
C ALA A 73 6.79 6.40 2.39
N THR A 74 6.00 7.44 2.17
CA THR A 74 4.93 7.42 1.14
C THR A 74 5.47 7.56 -0.28
N ARG A 75 6.53 8.35 -0.50
CA ARG A 75 7.16 8.55 -1.82
C ARG A 75 8.08 7.39 -2.22
N MET A 76 8.71 6.76 -1.23
CA MET A 76 9.49 5.53 -1.40
C MET A 76 8.64 4.36 -1.91
N LEU A 77 7.33 4.40 -1.66
CA LEU A 77 6.37 3.44 -2.21
C LEU A 77 5.93 3.76 -3.63
N ASP A 78 6.01 5.03 -4.05
CA ASP A 78 5.88 5.39 -5.47
C ASP A 78 7.10 4.85 -6.23
N LEU A 79 8.31 5.05 -5.69
CA LEU A 79 9.57 4.49 -6.23
C LEU A 79 9.52 2.96 -6.36
N ARG A 80 8.98 2.27 -5.34
CA ARG A 80 8.75 0.81 -5.36
C ARG A 80 7.74 0.38 -6.43
N ALA A 81 6.67 1.14 -6.65
CA ALA A 81 5.67 0.80 -7.67
C ALA A 81 6.30 0.82 -9.07
N THR A 82 7.24 1.73 -9.31
CA THR A 82 8.05 1.79 -10.53
C THR A 82 9.06 0.64 -10.61
N LEU A 83 9.69 0.27 -9.48
CA LEU A 83 10.70 -0.81 -9.44
C LEU A 83 10.12 -2.23 -9.56
N LEU A 84 9.06 -2.58 -8.81
CA LEU A 84 8.44 -3.92 -8.89
C LEU A 84 7.72 -4.19 -10.23
N GLY A 85 7.53 -3.17 -11.06
CA GLY A 85 7.12 -3.36 -12.46
C GLY A 85 8.25 -3.87 -13.35
N ASN A 86 9.51 -3.64 -12.95
CA ASN A 86 10.71 -3.79 -13.78
C ASN A 86 11.71 -4.84 -13.26
N SER A 87 11.79 -5.09 -11.95
CA SER A 87 12.70 -6.07 -11.35
C SER A 87 11.91 -7.19 -10.65
N GLY A 88 12.18 -8.43 -11.04
CA GLY A 88 11.72 -9.62 -10.33
C GLY A 88 12.31 -9.66 -8.91
N ASP A 89 11.52 -10.17 -7.96
CA ASP A 89 11.80 -10.40 -6.54
C ASP A 89 13.28 -10.34 -6.12
N ASP A 90 13.83 -9.15 -5.84
CA ASP A 90 15.09 -9.01 -5.08
C ASP A 90 14.78 -8.88 -3.59
N ASP A 91 15.16 -9.92 -2.85
CA ASP A 91 14.97 -10.04 -1.40
C ASP A 91 15.74 -8.96 -0.62
N ARG A 92 16.87 -8.46 -1.14
CA ARG A 92 17.69 -7.44 -0.46
C ARG A 92 16.98 -6.08 -0.42
N PHE A 93 16.37 -5.69 -1.54
CA PHE A 93 15.58 -4.47 -1.65
C PHE A 93 14.32 -4.53 -0.78
N SER A 94 13.69 -5.70 -0.76
CA SER A 94 12.51 -5.96 0.05
C SER A 94 12.80 -5.79 1.55
N GLY A 95 13.98 -6.24 2.03
CA GLY A 95 14.40 -6.09 3.43
C GLY A 95 14.61 -4.62 3.85
N GLY A 96 15.37 -3.85 3.06
CA GLY A 96 15.63 -2.44 3.35
C GLY A 96 14.36 -1.58 3.40
N LEU A 97 13.36 -1.92 2.59
CA LEU A 97 12.07 -1.23 2.60
C LEU A 97 11.21 -1.57 3.82
N VAL A 98 11.28 -2.81 4.34
CA VAL A 98 10.62 -3.17 5.59
C VAL A 98 11.24 -2.42 6.76
N ASP A 99 12.57 -2.34 6.83
CA ASP A 99 13.27 -1.56 7.85
C ASP A 99 12.86 -0.09 7.86
N LEU A 100 12.64 0.49 6.67
CA LEU A 100 12.16 1.86 6.53
C LEU A 100 10.71 2.00 6.99
N LEU A 101 9.82 1.12 6.54
CA LEU A 101 8.40 1.18 6.85
C LEU A 101 8.12 0.83 8.32
N ASP A 102 8.95 0.01 8.96
CA ASP A 102 8.83 -0.31 10.40
C ASP A 102 9.06 0.92 11.29
N ARG A 103 9.66 2.00 10.77
CA ARG A 103 9.90 3.26 11.50
C ARG A 103 8.69 4.20 11.59
N VAL A 104 7.48 3.67 11.39
CA VAL A 104 6.16 4.35 11.45
C VAL A 104 5.72 4.91 10.08
N PRO A 105 4.92 4.15 9.31
CA PRO A 105 4.25 4.64 8.12
C PRO A 105 3.30 5.80 8.45
N THR A 106 3.37 6.88 7.68
CA THR A 106 2.55 8.09 7.90
C THR A 106 1.29 8.16 7.02
N SER A 107 1.08 7.18 6.13
CA SER A 107 -0.08 7.14 5.23
C SER A 107 -0.72 5.76 5.18
N GLY A 108 -2.01 5.70 4.86
CA GLY A 108 -2.73 4.43 4.70
C GLY A 108 -2.16 3.57 3.56
N LYS A 109 -1.64 4.20 2.49
CA LYS A 109 -0.88 3.52 1.44
C LYS A 109 0.36 2.82 2.00
N ALA A 110 1.11 3.50 2.87
CA ALA A 110 2.32 2.95 3.43
C ALA A 110 2.09 1.80 4.40
N TRP A 111 1.07 1.91 5.24
CA TRP A 111 0.60 0.78 6.05
C TRP A 111 0.16 -0.42 5.20
N MET A 112 -0.56 -0.18 4.10
CA MET A 112 -1.01 -1.23 3.20
C MET A 112 0.16 -1.95 2.52
N GLU A 113 1.16 -1.21 2.07
CA GLU A 113 2.33 -1.80 1.43
C GLU A 113 3.25 -2.54 2.42
N LEU A 114 3.37 -2.03 3.65
CA LEU A 114 4.06 -2.74 4.74
C LEU A 114 3.41 -4.09 5.03
N ALA A 115 2.07 -4.16 5.08
CA ALA A 115 1.34 -5.42 5.27
C ALA A 115 1.67 -6.44 4.17
N LYS A 116 1.67 -6.00 2.90
CA LYS A 116 2.01 -6.88 1.76
C LYS A 116 3.46 -7.37 1.81
N LEU A 117 4.41 -6.50 2.19
CA LEU A 117 5.83 -6.86 2.29
C LEU A 117 6.07 -7.86 3.42
N ARG A 118 5.53 -7.59 4.61
CA ARG A 118 5.59 -8.51 5.76
C ARG A 118 5.04 -9.89 5.39
N TRP A 119 3.91 -9.94 4.69
CA TRP A 119 3.35 -11.20 4.19
C TRP A 119 4.30 -11.94 3.23
N ARG A 120 4.82 -11.25 2.21
CA ARG A 120 5.74 -11.86 1.22
C ARG A 120 7.02 -12.39 1.85
N GLN A 121 7.52 -11.72 2.87
CA GLN A 121 8.74 -12.11 3.59
C GLN A 121 8.50 -13.15 4.68
N GLY A 122 7.27 -13.66 4.82
CA GLY A 122 6.95 -14.65 5.86
C GLY A 122 7.09 -14.11 7.29
N ALA A 123 6.94 -12.79 7.49
CA ALA A 123 6.90 -12.21 8.82
C ALA A 123 5.71 -12.78 9.63
N PRO A 124 5.76 -12.70 10.98
CA PRO A 124 4.66 -13.16 11.82
C PRO A 124 3.30 -12.59 11.38
N LEU A 125 2.27 -13.44 11.33
CA LEU A 125 0.94 -13.08 10.84
C LEU A 125 0.38 -11.86 11.60
N GLU A 126 0.62 -11.79 12.91
CA GLU A 126 0.17 -10.71 13.77
C GLU A 126 0.69 -9.35 13.30
N ARG A 127 1.97 -9.28 12.89
CA ARG A 127 2.56 -8.04 12.35
C ARG A 127 2.00 -7.66 10.99
N THR A 128 1.66 -8.66 10.16
CA THR A 128 0.99 -8.42 8.88
C THR A 128 -0.41 -7.83 9.10
N LEU A 129 -1.18 -8.43 10.03
CA LEU A 129 -2.53 -7.99 10.35
C LEU A 129 -2.56 -6.62 11.04
N GLU A 130 -1.59 -6.33 11.91
CA GLU A 130 -1.43 -5.01 12.54
C GLU A 130 -1.23 -3.91 11.48
N ALA A 131 -0.30 -4.11 10.54
CA ALA A 131 -0.07 -3.14 9.46
C ALA A 131 -1.31 -2.97 8.55
N LEU A 132 -2.02 -4.06 8.26
CA LEU A 132 -3.28 -4.01 7.51
C LEU A 132 -4.34 -3.20 8.28
N GLU A 133 -4.45 -3.37 9.59
CA GLU A 133 -5.41 -2.63 10.41
C GLU A 133 -5.07 -1.13 10.46
N MET A 134 -3.80 -0.79 10.63
CA MET A 134 -3.34 0.59 10.58
C MET A 134 -3.70 1.27 9.24
N SER A 135 -3.65 0.54 8.12
CA SER A 135 -4.08 1.08 6.83
C SER A 135 -5.56 1.48 6.81
N LYS A 136 -6.43 0.77 7.56
CA LYS A 136 -7.85 1.10 7.68
C LYS A 136 -8.05 2.33 8.56
N VAL A 137 -7.30 2.44 9.65
CA VAL A 137 -7.37 3.59 10.57
C VAL A 137 -6.89 4.87 9.90
N THR A 138 -5.78 4.81 9.15
CA THR A 138 -5.18 6.00 8.53
C THR A 138 -5.91 6.44 7.26
N ALA A 139 -6.48 5.51 6.48
CA ALA A 139 -7.17 5.83 5.22
C ALA A 139 -8.48 5.04 5.07
N PRO A 140 -9.50 5.29 5.92
CA PRO A 140 -10.71 4.46 5.97
C PRO A 140 -11.52 4.49 4.67
N HIS A 141 -11.58 5.64 4.00
CA HIS A 141 -12.46 5.89 2.85
C HIS A 141 -11.74 6.16 1.52
N GLU A 142 -10.42 5.99 1.47
CA GLU A 142 -9.66 6.20 0.24
C GLU A 142 -9.88 5.02 -0.74
N ALA A 143 -10.62 5.25 -1.83
CA ALA A 143 -11.01 4.22 -2.79
C ALA A 143 -9.85 3.34 -3.27
N ARG A 144 -8.72 3.96 -3.66
CA ARG A 144 -7.52 3.23 -4.10
C ARG A 144 -6.92 2.33 -3.01
N ILE A 145 -7.01 2.74 -1.75
CA ILE A 145 -6.52 1.93 -0.63
C ILE A 145 -7.53 0.83 -0.29
N ILE A 146 -8.83 1.10 -0.39
CA ILE A 146 -9.89 0.08 -0.25
C ILE A 146 -9.69 -1.04 -1.29
N GLU A 147 -9.46 -0.72 -2.56
CA GLU A 147 -9.17 -1.72 -3.61
C GLU A 147 -7.97 -2.60 -3.24
N SER A 148 -6.88 -1.97 -2.78
CA SER A 148 -5.66 -2.64 -2.35
C SER A 148 -5.89 -3.56 -1.15
N ARG A 149 -6.66 -3.09 -0.16
CA ARG A 149 -7.05 -3.86 1.03
C ARG A 149 -7.92 -5.05 0.66
N VAL A 150 -8.95 -4.85 -0.16
CA VAL A 150 -9.87 -5.92 -0.58
C VAL A 150 -9.11 -7.01 -1.32
N LEU A 151 -8.25 -6.66 -2.28
CA LEU A 151 -7.45 -7.64 -3.01
C LEU A 151 -6.53 -8.43 -2.07
N PHE A 152 -5.72 -7.73 -1.26
CA PHE A 152 -4.78 -8.40 -0.37
C PHE A 152 -5.47 -9.25 0.69
N SER A 153 -6.52 -8.72 1.31
CA SER A 153 -7.29 -9.44 2.34
C SER A 153 -8.02 -10.65 1.75
N SER A 154 -8.43 -10.60 0.48
CA SER A 154 -8.97 -11.77 -0.22
C SER A 154 -7.90 -12.84 -0.44
N VAL A 155 -6.64 -12.46 -0.70
CA VAL A 155 -5.52 -13.42 -0.79
C VAL A 155 -5.32 -14.14 0.54
N ILE A 156 -5.27 -13.40 1.66
CA ILE A 156 -5.01 -13.95 3.00
C ILE A 156 -6.27 -14.34 3.78
N TRP A 157 -7.40 -14.51 3.10
CA TRP A 157 -8.74 -14.65 3.70
C TRP A 157 -8.82 -15.64 4.88
N GLU A 158 -8.17 -16.79 4.74
CA GLU A 158 -8.19 -17.88 5.72
C GLU A 158 -7.56 -17.49 7.05
N PHE A 159 -6.61 -16.55 7.02
CA PHE A 159 -5.87 -16.06 8.18
C PHE A 159 -6.51 -14.83 8.83
N LEU A 160 -7.56 -14.28 8.21
CA LEU A 160 -8.27 -13.13 8.77
C LEU A 160 -9.12 -13.55 9.98
N PRO A 161 -9.11 -12.75 11.06
CA PRO A 161 -10.07 -12.93 12.13
C PRO A 161 -11.50 -12.58 11.65
N PRO A 162 -12.56 -12.97 12.37
CA PRO A 162 -13.95 -12.77 11.96
C PRO A 162 -14.31 -11.32 11.63
N GLU A 163 -13.81 -10.35 12.39
CA GLU A 163 -13.94 -8.92 12.13
C GLU A 163 -13.22 -8.49 10.84
N GLY A 164 -12.07 -9.09 10.54
CA GLY A 164 -11.35 -8.86 9.30
C GLY A 164 -12.16 -9.29 8.09
N LYS A 165 -12.74 -10.50 8.13
CA LYS A 165 -13.64 -11.02 7.08
C LYS A 165 -14.84 -10.11 6.88
N ARG A 166 -15.51 -9.69 7.98
CA ARG A 166 -16.64 -8.75 7.92
C ARG A 166 -16.27 -7.40 7.31
N ALA A 167 -15.06 -6.90 7.58
CA ALA A 167 -14.56 -5.65 7.02
C ALA A 167 -14.32 -5.76 5.51
N VAL A 168 -13.75 -6.87 5.03
CA VAL A 168 -13.57 -7.13 3.59
C VAL A 168 -14.91 -7.15 2.87
N ILE A 169 -15.93 -7.80 3.43
CA ILE A 169 -17.28 -7.79 2.85
C ILE A 169 -17.84 -6.36 2.77
N SER A 170 -17.69 -5.55 3.83
CA SER A 170 -18.11 -4.14 3.80
C SER A 170 -17.40 -3.36 2.70
N GLN A 171 -16.08 -3.53 2.58
CA GLN A 171 -15.26 -2.84 1.58
C GLN A 171 -15.58 -3.29 0.15
N LEU A 172 -15.87 -4.58 -0.08
CA LEU A 172 -16.36 -5.07 -1.37
C LEU A 172 -17.66 -4.37 -1.79
N ILE A 173 -18.59 -4.19 -0.85
CA ILE A 173 -19.85 -3.46 -1.10
C ILE A 173 -19.57 -1.98 -1.37
N GLU A 174 -18.64 -1.36 -0.64
CA GLU A 174 -18.24 0.05 -0.85
C GLU A 174 -17.62 0.29 -2.23
N LEU A 175 -16.95 -0.71 -2.79
CA LEU A 175 -16.38 -0.66 -4.13
C LEU A 175 -17.41 -0.88 -5.24
N ASN A 176 -18.68 -1.16 -4.93
CA ASN A 176 -19.73 -1.34 -5.95
C ASN A 176 -19.76 -0.16 -6.94
N GLY A 177 -19.65 -0.47 -8.24
CA GLY A 177 -19.63 0.52 -9.31
C GLY A 177 -18.31 1.31 -9.46
N ARG A 178 -17.31 1.01 -8.62
CA ARG A 178 -15.98 1.67 -8.63
C ARG A 178 -14.83 0.72 -8.97
N ILE A 179 -15.09 -0.59 -9.03
CA ILE A 179 -14.09 -1.58 -9.42
C ILE A 179 -13.77 -1.43 -10.91
N ASP A 180 -12.55 -1.00 -11.22
CA ASP A 180 -12.04 -1.00 -12.59
C ASP A 180 -11.80 -2.42 -13.12
N GLU A 181 -11.64 -2.53 -14.44
CA GLU A 181 -11.44 -3.81 -15.12
C GLU A 181 -10.19 -4.58 -14.65
N ARG A 182 -9.12 -3.87 -14.26
CA ARG A 182 -7.86 -4.47 -13.80
C ARG A 182 -8.05 -5.12 -12.43
N ILE A 183 -8.68 -4.42 -11.48
CA ILE A 183 -9.00 -4.93 -10.14
C ILE A 183 -10.00 -6.09 -10.25
N ARG A 184 -11.02 -5.95 -11.11
CA ARG A 184 -12.02 -7.00 -11.36
C ARG A 184 -11.36 -8.32 -11.77
N ARG A 185 -10.47 -8.31 -12.77
CA ARG A 185 -9.76 -9.52 -13.21
C ARG A 185 -8.93 -10.16 -12.10
N ARG A 186 -8.27 -9.36 -11.28
CA ARG A 186 -7.50 -9.86 -10.13
C ARG A 186 -8.40 -10.51 -9.09
N LEU A 187 -9.55 -9.91 -8.78
CA LEU A 187 -10.52 -10.50 -7.86
C LEU A 187 -11.07 -11.83 -8.38
N VAL A 188 -11.42 -11.92 -9.66
CA VAL A 188 -11.86 -13.18 -10.28
C VAL A 188 -10.84 -14.30 -10.05
N VAL A 189 -9.55 -14.02 -10.28
CA VAL A 189 -8.48 -14.99 -10.06
C VAL A 189 -8.35 -15.35 -8.58
N VAL A 190 -8.24 -14.36 -7.70
CA VAL A 190 -8.03 -14.57 -6.26
C VAL A 190 -9.20 -15.31 -5.62
N LEU A 191 -10.44 -14.97 -5.98
CA LEU A 191 -11.63 -15.60 -5.43
C LEU A 191 -11.88 -16.97 -6.07
N GLY A 192 -11.56 -17.13 -7.36
CA GLY A 192 -11.65 -18.41 -8.08
C GLY A 192 -10.75 -19.51 -7.52
N THR A 193 -9.59 -19.15 -6.95
CA THR A 193 -8.68 -20.12 -6.30
C THR A 193 -9.12 -20.52 -4.90
N LYS A 194 -10.14 -19.87 -4.32
CA LYS A 194 -10.64 -20.22 -2.98
C LYS A 194 -11.44 -21.51 -3.01
N PRO A 195 -11.43 -22.31 -1.92
CA PRO A 195 -12.32 -23.45 -1.79
C PRO A 195 -13.78 -23.06 -1.97
N GLU A 196 -14.59 -23.96 -2.51
CA GLU A 196 -16.01 -23.72 -2.77
C GLU A 196 -16.76 -23.24 -1.53
N ALA A 197 -16.57 -23.91 -0.39
CA ALA A 197 -17.15 -23.51 0.89
C ALA A 197 -16.79 -22.07 1.31
N THR A 198 -15.56 -21.63 1.01
CA THR A 198 -15.13 -20.24 1.28
C THR A 198 -15.88 -19.25 0.39
N ARG A 199 -16.01 -19.56 -0.90
CA ARG A 199 -16.77 -18.71 -1.83
C ARG A 199 -18.25 -18.63 -1.45
N GLU A 200 -18.85 -19.76 -1.07
CA GLU A 200 -20.24 -19.80 -0.59
C GLU A 200 -20.44 -18.98 0.67
N ALA A 201 -19.51 -19.05 1.63
CA ALA A 201 -19.55 -18.22 2.83
C ALA A 201 -19.52 -16.72 2.49
N ILE A 202 -18.63 -16.31 1.59
CA ILE A 202 -18.55 -14.92 1.10
C ILE A 202 -19.86 -14.51 0.41
N ILE A 203 -20.41 -15.36 -0.45
CA ILE A 203 -21.69 -15.10 -1.15
C ILE A 203 -22.84 -14.97 -0.16
N ASN A 204 -22.91 -15.84 0.86
CA ASN A 204 -23.95 -15.80 1.89
C ASN A 204 -23.87 -14.50 2.71
N ASP A 205 -22.66 -14.06 3.07
CA ASP A 205 -22.47 -12.77 3.75
C ASP A 205 -22.88 -11.58 2.87
N LEU A 206 -22.55 -11.60 1.59
CA LEU A 206 -23.00 -10.60 0.62
C LEU A 206 -24.54 -10.64 0.45
N ARG A 207 -25.15 -11.83 0.53
CA ARG A 207 -26.61 -12.00 0.46
C ARG A 207 -27.32 -11.41 1.66
N MET A 208 -26.83 -11.67 2.87
CA MET A 208 -27.38 -11.10 4.10
C MET A 208 -27.34 -9.57 4.11
N ARG A 209 -26.42 -8.97 3.36
CA ARG A 209 -26.29 -7.52 3.20
C ARG A 209 -27.01 -6.96 1.96
N GLY A 210 -27.85 -7.76 1.31
CA GLY A 210 -28.65 -7.35 0.15
C GLY A 210 -27.87 -7.19 -1.16
N ALA A 211 -26.61 -7.66 -1.22
CA ALA A 211 -25.75 -7.47 -2.38
C ALA A 211 -25.76 -8.63 -3.38
N ALA A 212 -26.02 -9.89 -2.95
CA ALA A 212 -25.79 -11.12 -3.73
C ALA A 212 -26.42 -11.18 -5.15
N GLY A 213 -27.53 -10.48 -5.41
CA GLY A 213 -28.18 -10.48 -6.72
C GLY A 213 -27.54 -9.54 -7.76
N SER A 214 -26.62 -8.68 -7.32
CA SER A 214 -26.05 -7.61 -8.14
C SER A 214 -25.13 -8.13 -9.24
N ALA A 215 -25.13 -7.42 -10.39
CA ALA A 215 -24.31 -7.78 -11.54
C ALA A 215 -22.80 -7.74 -11.24
N TRP A 216 -22.36 -6.87 -10.33
CA TRP A 216 -20.94 -6.71 -10.01
C TRP A 216 -20.38 -7.91 -9.23
N ILE A 217 -21.19 -8.60 -8.41
CA ILE A 217 -20.75 -9.82 -7.70
C ILE A 217 -20.45 -10.95 -8.69
N ARG A 218 -21.32 -11.13 -9.70
CA ARG A 218 -21.03 -12.06 -10.80
C ARG A 218 -19.77 -11.65 -11.56
N ALA A 219 -19.59 -10.35 -11.78
CA ALA A 219 -18.46 -9.80 -12.54
C ALA A 219 -17.10 -10.00 -11.85
N ILE A 220 -17.06 -10.17 -10.52
CA ILE A 220 -15.86 -10.51 -9.74
C ILE A 220 -15.70 -12.03 -9.50
N GLY A 221 -16.51 -12.87 -10.14
CA GLY A 221 -16.38 -14.33 -10.10
C GLY A 221 -17.09 -15.01 -8.92
N LEU A 222 -18.00 -14.31 -8.24
CA LEU A 222 -18.79 -14.83 -7.12
C LEU A 222 -20.27 -15.07 -7.49
N GLY A 223 -20.54 -15.47 -8.73
CA GLY A 223 -21.87 -15.78 -9.23
C GLY A 223 -22.05 -17.27 -9.53
N LEU A 224 -23.23 -17.80 -9.19
CA LEU A 224 -23.78 -19.00 -9.83
C LEU A 224 -24.10 -18.70 -11.31
#